data_AF-A0A0A1XCT6-F1
#
_entry.id   AF-A0A0A1XCT6-F1
#
_cell.length_a   1.000
_cell.length_b   1.000
_cell.length_c   1.000
_cell.angle_alpha   90.00
_cell.angle_beta   90.00
_cell.angle_gamma   90.00
#
_symmetry.space_group_name_H-M   'P 1'
#
loop_
_entity.id
_entity.type
_entity.pdbx_description
1 polymer ?
#
loop_
_entity_poly.entity_id
_entity_poly.type
_entity_poly.pdbx_seq_one_letter_code
_entity_poly.pdbx_strand_id
1 'polypeptide(L)'
;YRHSGKMKVFREALIVFGFLTACLVFAEASKERYDNFKVLKIKTKNARQRQVIEELAENMKGFNLWHSDDKEVHIMVNPQKLIYLQNVTRSYQLPFQVMVSNVQSLIDAEQRAQSTDDLSFGWTRYYLLADIEAFLDDILAKYPEVTSHIDIGTSYEG
;
A
#
# COMPACT_ATOMS: atom_id res chain seq x y z
N TYR A 1 35.99 52.32 7.12
CA TYR A 1 35.43 51.18 7.89
C TYR A 1 33.90 51.13 7.78
N ARG A 2 33.31 50.82 6.61
CA ARG A 2 31.87 50.48 6.52
C ARG A 2 31.46 49.89 5.15
N HIS A 3 32.18 48.90 4.64
CA HIS A 3 31.76 48.24 3.39
C HIS A 3 31.93 46.71 3.36
N SER A 4 32.41 46.10 4.45
CA SER A 4 32.69 44.65 4.54
C SER A 4 31.54 43.80 5.10
N GLY A 5 30.39 44.42 5.43
CA GLY A 5 29.24 43.72 6.03
C GLY A 5 28.25 43.15 5.01
N LYS A 6 28.00 43.84 3.89
CA LYS A 6 26.91 43.49 2.95
C LYS A 6 27.19 42.23 2.12
N MET A 7 28.46 41.93 1.81
CA MET A 7 28.82 40.75 1.01
C MET A 7 28.77 39.43 1.80
N LYS A 8 28.94 39.47 3.14
CA LYS A 8 28.81 38.26 3.97
C LYS A 8 27.35 37.82 4.09
N VAL A 9 26.43 38.77 4.34
CA VAL A 9 24.99 38.50 4.47
C VAL A 9 24.41 37.94 3.16
N PHE A 10 24.86 38.44 2.00
CA PHE A 10 24.44 37.91 0.69
C PHE A 10 24.97 36.49 0.42
N ARG A 11 26.21 36.17 0.84
CA ARG A 11 26.76 34.82 0.72
C ARG A 11 26.05 33.82 1.63
N GLU A 12 25.71 34.22 2.85
CA GLU A 12 24.97 33.38 3.78
C GLU A 12 23.51 33.19 3.37
N ALA A 13 22.85 34.23 2.87
CA ALA A 13 21.48 34.12 2.32
C ALA A 13 21.41 33.21 1.09
N LEU A 14 22.42 33.24 0.21
CA LEU A 14 22.49 32.36 -0.96
C LEU A 14 22.72 30.89 -0.57
N ILE A 15 23.50 30.65 0.49
CA ILE A 15 23.74 29.30 1.03
C ILE A 15 22.49 28.77 1.73
N VAL A 16 21.78 29.59 2.50
CA VAL A 16 20.52 29.21 3.16
C VAL A 16 19.41 28.92 2.14
N PHE A 17 19.30 29.73 1.08
CA PHE A 17 18.33 29.50 0.01
C PHE A 17 18.68 28.25 -0.81
N GLY A 18 19.97 28.00 -1.07
CA GLY A 18 20.46 26.76 -1.71
C GLY A 18 20.20 25.50 -0.88
N PHE A 19 20.35 25.58 0.46
CA PHE A 19 20.01 24.50 1.38
C PHE A 19 18.50 24.24 1.45
N LEU A 20 17.67 25.29 1.41
CA LEU A 20 16.21 25.13 1.40
C LEU A 20 15.72 24.46 0.11
N THR A 21 16.35 24.76 -1.03
CA THR A 21 16.06 24.08 -2.31
C THR A 21 16.59 22.65 -2.39
N ALA A 22 17.62 22.29 -1.63
CA ALA A 22 18.17 20.94 -1.60
C ALA A 22 17.38 19.97 -0.70
N CYS A 23 16.50 20.47 0.18
CA CYS A 23 15.59 19.63 0.97
C CYS A 23 14.29 19.26 0.23
N LEU A 24 14.06 19.80 -0.97
CA LEU A 24 13.03 19.33 -1.92
C LEU A 24 13.54 18.20 -2.81
N VAL A 25 14.55 17.43 -2.34
CA VAL A 25 14.81 16.10 -2.89
C VAL A 25 13.59 15.26 -2.55
N PHE A 26 12.69 15.19 -3.53
CA PHE A 26 11.58 14.26 -3.59
C PHE A 26 12.04 12.91 -3.05
N ALA A 27 11.49 12.52 -1.91
CA ALA A 27 11.39 11.11 -1.60
C ALA A 27 10.47 10.52 -2.68
N GLU A 28 11.04 10.16 -3.83
CA GLU A 28 10.42 9.17 -4.69
C GLU A 28 10.41 7.88 -3.86
N ALA A 29 9.36 7.71 -3.06
CA ALA A 29 9.00 6.42 -2.52
C ALA A 29 8.84 5.52 -3.74
N SER A 30 9.88 4.72 -4.03
CA SER A 30 9.86 3.83 -5.17
C SER A 30 8.66 2.92 -5.01
N LYS A 31 7.73 2.99 -5.95
CA LYS A 31 6.51 2.17 -5.94
C LYS A 31 6.93 0.71 -5.77
N GLU A 32 6.55 0.11 -4.64
CA GLU A 32 6.87 -1.30 -4.41
C GLU A 32 6.22 -2.16 -5.50
N ARG A 33 7.01 -3.07 -6.06
CA ARG A 33 6.55 -4.03 -7.06
C ARG A 33 6.45 -5.42 -6.46
N TYR A 34 5.38 -6.13 -6.84
CA TYR A 34 5.04 -7.47 -6.39
C TYR A 34 5.21 -8.49 -7.51
N ASP A 35 6.21 -8.30 -8.38
CA ASP A 35 6.45 -9.17 -9.53
C ASP A 35 6.69 -10.61 -9.09
N ASN A 36 5.91 -11.52 -9.66
CA ASN A 36 5.93 -12.96 -9.41
C ASN A 36 5.57 -13.37 -7.97
N PHE A 37 5.09 -12.43 -7.14
CA PHE A 37 4.47 -12.81 -5.88
C PHE A 37 3.25 -13.67 -6.16
N LYS A 38 3.10 -14.76 -5.41
CA LYS A 38 2.02 -15.71 -5.58
C LYS A 38 1.12 -15.71 -4.37
N VAL A 39 -0.17 -15.96 -4.57
CA VAL A 39 -1.11 -16.25 -3.50
C VAL A 39 -1.45 -17.72 -3.56
N LEU A 40 -1.18 -18.44 -2.48
CA LEU A 40 -1.45 -19.86 -2.36
C LEU A 40 -2.59 -20.08 -1.38
N LYS A 41 -3.52 -20.97 -1.75
CA LYS A 41 -4.54 -21.51 -0.86
C LYS A 41 -4.08 -22.86 -0.36
N ILE A 42 -3.83 -22.93 0.95
CA ILE A 42 -3.31 -24.10 1.65
C ILE A 42 -4.44 -24.71 2.46
N LYS A 43 -4.76 -25.98 2.24
CA LYS A 43 -5.80 -26.67 3.03
C LYS A 43 -5.21 -27.21 4.32
N THR A 44 -5.94 -27.02 5.41
CA THR A 44 -5.58 -27.43 6.76
C THR A 44 -6.62 -28.42 7.29
N LYS A 45 -6.19 -29.42 8.05
CA LYS A 45 -7.08 -30.44 8.64
C LYS A 45 -7.39 -30.17 10.11
N ASN A 46 -6.60 -29.33 10.77
CA ASN A 46 -6.71 -29.02 12.19
C ASN A 46 -6.02 -27.69 12.52
N ALA A 47 -6.28 -27.19 13.73
CA ALA A 47 -5.74 -25.92 14.21
C ALA A 47 -4.21 -25.87 14.19
N ARG A 48 -3.53 -26.98 14.50
CA ARG A 48 -2.05 -27.04 14.50
C ARG A 48 -1.48 -26.82 13.10
N GLN A 49 -2.08 -27.43 12.08
CA GLN A 49 -1.66 -27.25 10.69
C GLN A 49 -1.86 -25.83 10.18
N ARG A 50 -2.96 -25.19 10.59
CA ARG A 50 -3.22 -23.78 10.32
C ARG A 50 -2.18 -22.89 10.99
N GLN A 51 -1.94 -23.10 12.28
CA GLN A 51 -1.01 -22.31 13.08
C GLN A 51 0.40 -22.29 12.48
N VAL A 52 0.86 -23.41 11.91
CA VAL A 52 2.17 -23.47 11.22
C VAL A 52 2.28 -22.45 10.07
N ILE A 53 1.20 -22.21 9.33
CA ILE A 53 1.20 -21.24 8.21
C ILE A 53 1.00 -19.82 8.73
N GLU A 54 0.16 -19.62 9.74
CA GLU A 54 -0.06 -18.31 10.37
C GLU A 54 1.23 -17.78 11.01
N GLU A 55 1.92 -18.62 11.79
CA GLU A 55 3.21 -18.27 12.41
C GLU A 55 4.27 -17.93 11.37
N LEU A 56 4.22 -18.55 10.19
CA LEU A 56 5.12 -18.21 9.10
C LEU A 56 4.88 -16.79 8.57
N ALA A 57 3.62 -16.37 8.46
CA ALA A 57 3.25 -15.02 8.03
C ALA A 57 3.54 -13.96 9.10
N GLU A 58 3.35 -14.30 10.38
CA GLU A 58 3.60 -13.38 11.50
C GLU A 58 5.10 -13.16 11.76
N ASN A 59 5.89 -14.24 11.72
CA ASN A 59 7.27 -14.19 12.22
C ASN A 59 8.33 -14.07 11.12
N MET A 60 7.96 -14.18 9.84
CA MET A 60 8.93 -14.15 8.74
C MET A 60 8.54 -13.19 7.62
N LYS A 61 9.46 -12.27 7.31
CA LYS A 61 9.33 -11.38 6.16
C LYS A 61 9.26 -12.16 4.85
N GLY A 62 8.47 -11.64 3.90
CA GLY A 62 8.24 -12.25 2.60
C GLY A 62 7.02 -13.18 2.56
N PHE A 63 6.27 -13.24 3.65
CA PHE A 63 4.96 -13.87 3.76
C PHE A 63 3.94 -12.83 4.21
N ASN A 64 2.73 -12.91 3.68
CA ASN A 64 1.64 -12.03 4.06
C ASN A 64 0.34 -12.83 4.09
N LEU A 65 -0.33 -12.85 5.24
CA LEU A 65 -1.56 -13.59 5.48
C LEU A 65 -2.75 -12.81 4.90
N TRP A 66 -3.46 -13.41 3.95
CA TRP A 66 -4.63 -12.79 3.31
C TRP A 66 -5.95 -13.29 3.89
N HIS A 67 -5.97 -14.55 4.33
CA HIS A 67 -7.16 -15.19 4.90
C HIS A 67 -6.75 -16.39 5.74
N SER A 68 -7.48 -16.65 6.82
CA SER A 68 -7.34 -17.87 7.60
C SER A 68 -8.70 -18.29 8.17
N ASP A 69 -9.04 -19.57 8.01
CA ASP A 69 -10.19 -20.20 8.64
C ASP A 69 -9.88 -21.66 9.05
N ASP A 70 -10.89 -22.40 9.52
CA ASP A 70 -10.72 -23.76 10.04
C ASP A 70 -10.25 -24.80 9.01
N LYS A 71 -10.37 -24.53 7.71
CA LYS A 71 -10.12 -25.48 6.63
C LYS A 71 -9.06 -25.00 5.65
N GLU A 72 -8.79 -23.69 5.60
CA GLU A 72 -7.83 -23.13 4.65
C GLU A 72 -7.16 -21.85 5.13
N VAL A 73 -5.97 -21.62 4.59
CA VAL A 73 -5.18 -20.42 4.77
C VAL A 73 -4.76 -19.90 3.40
N HIS A 74 -4.96 -18.61 3.15
CA HIS A 74 -4.45 -17.93 1.96
C HIS A 74 -3.24 -17.08 2.33
N ILE A 75 -2.12 -17.35 1.69
CA ILE A 75 -0.86 -16.69 1.98
C ILE A 75 -0.23 -16.17 0.68
N MET A 76 0.11 -14.89 0.68
CA MET A 76 0.97 -14.31 -0.34
C MET A 76 2.43 -14.59 0.01
N VAL A 77 3.20 -15.04 -0.99
CA VAL A 77 4.60 -15.41 -0.83
C VAL A 77 5.48 -14.65 -1.83
N ASN A 78 6.58 -14.10 -1.31
CA ASN A 78 7.66 -13.54 -2.11
C ASN A 78 8.32 -14.65 -2.96
N PRO A 79 8.65 -14.40 -4.23
CA PRO A 79 9.29 -15.39 -5.12
C PRO A 79 10.50 -16.09 -4.51
N GLN A 80 11.34 -15.36 -3.77
CA GLN A 80 12.54 -15.88 -3.12
C GLN A 80 12.24 -16.86 -1.97
N LYS A 81 11.01 -16.84 -1.44
CA LYS A 81 10.55 -17.68 -0.32
C LYS A 81 9.62 -18.81 -0.78
N LEU A 82 9.30 -18.90 -2.06
CA LEU A 82 8.38 -19.91 -2.58
C LEU A 82 8.86 -21.34 -2.31
N ILE A 83 10.14 -21.64 -2.55
CA ILE A 83 10.71 -22.97 -2.30
C ILE A 83 10.65 -23.32 -0.80
N TYR A 84 10.89 -22.34 0.07
CA TYR A 84 10.77 -22.52 1.51
C TYR A 84 9.33 -22.91 1.90
N LEU A 85 8.33 -22.19 1.41
CA LEU A 85 6.92 -22.51 1.65
C LEU A 85 6.52 -23.89 1.12
N GLN A 86 7.03 -24.27 -0.06
CA GLN A 86 6.81 -25.60 -0.64
C GLN A 86 7.40 -26.72 0.24
N ASN A 87 8.56 -26.48 0.86
CA ASN A 87 9.16 -27.42 1.79
C ASN A 87 8.36 -27.52 3.10
N VAL A 88 7.89 -26.40 3.65
CA VAL A 88 7.01 -26.39 4.84
C VAL A 88 5.73 -27.16 4.56
N THR A 89 5.01 -26.81 3.48
CA THR A 89 3.76 -27.48 3.11
C THR A 89 3.95 -28.98 2.88
N ARG A 90 5.06 -29.41 2.27
CA ARG A 90 5.39 -30.82 2.11
C ARG A 90 5.63 -31.53 3.45
N SER A 91 6.41 -30.94 4.34
CA SER A 91 6.73 -31.51 5.66
C SER A 91 5.50 -31.72 6.53
N TYR A 92 4.53 -30.80 6.45
CA TYR A 92 3.28 -30.86 7.21
C TYR A 92 2.11 -31.51 6.46
N GLN A 93 2.36 -32.07 5.26
CA GLN A 93 1.36 -32.69 4.39
C GLN A 93 0.17 -31.77 4.10
N LEU A 94 0.46 -30.52 3.78
CA LEU A 94 -0.50 -29.45 3.49
C LEU A 94 -0.65 -29.31 1.96
N PRO A 95 -1.73 -29.85 1.37
CA PRO A 95 -1.96 -29.64 -0.05
C PRO A 95 -2.31 -28.18 -0.32
N PHE A 96 -1.78 -27.63 -1.41
CA PHE A 96 -2.00 -26.26 -1.79
C PHE A 96 -2.37 -26.12 -3.27
N GLN A 97 -2.99 -25.00 -3.61
CA GLN A 97 -3.22 -24.57 -4.99
C GLN A 97 -2.81 -23.11 -5.16
N VAL A 98 -2.33 -22.73 -6.34
CA VAL A 98 -2.01 -21.35 -6.68
C VAL A 98 -3.31 -20.64 -7.05
N MET A 99 -3.70 -19.61 -6.29
CA MET A 99 -4.85 -18.75 -6.60
C MET A 99 -4.44 -17.61 -7.55
N VAL A 100 -3.28 -17.00 -7.27
CA VAL A 100 -2.72 -15.89 -8.06
C VAL A 100 -1.28 -16.22 -8.38
N SER A 101 -0.92 -16.21 -9.67
CA SER A 101 0.42 -16.56 -10.15
C SER A 101 1.39 -15.37 -10.20
N ASN A 102 0.85 -14.15 -10.31
CA ASN A 102 1.59 -12.90 -10.25
C ASN A 102 0.68 -11.78 -9.72
N VAL A 103 0.88 -11.36 -8.46
CA VAL A 103 0.10 -10.28 -7.84
C VAL A 103 0.28 -8.95 -8.58
N GLN A 104 1.48 -8.66 -9.10
CA GLN A 104 1.71 -7.43 -9.87
C GLN A 104 0.80 -7.30 -11.09
N SER A 105 0.49 -8.41 -11.76
CA SER A 105 -0.42 -8.37 -12.92
C SER A 105 -1.85 -7.94 -12.56
N LEU A 106 -2.30 -8.22 -11.34
CA LEU A 106 -3.60 -7.74 -10.85
C LEU A 106 -3.56 -6.24 -10.55
N ILE A 107 -2.49 -5.78 -9.90
CA ILE A 107 -2.24 -4.35 -9.63
C ILE A 107 -2.20 -3.55 -10.95
N ASP A 108 -1.44 -4.03 -11.93
CA ASP A 108 -1.31 -3.38 -13.23
C ASP A 108 -2.61 -3.38 -14.04
N ALA A 109 -3.50 -4.35 -13.81
CA ALA A 109 -4.82 -4.39 -14.44
C ALA A 109 -5.80 -3.38 -13.81
N GLU A 110 -5.75 -3.23 -12.49
CA GLU A 110 -6.56 -2.27 -11.75
C GLU A 110 -6.23 -0.82 -12.14
N GLN A 111 -4.95 -0.49 -12.26
CA GLN A 111 -4.51 0.84 -12.68
C GLN A 111 -4.94 1.21 -14.10
N ARG A 112 -4.93 0.25 -15.04
CA ARG A 112 -5.41 0.49 -16.41
C ARG A 112 -6.90 0.78 -16.47
N ALA A 113 -7.70 0.19 -15.57
CA ALA A 113 -9.13 0.45 -15.51
C ALA A 113 -9.43 1.88 -15.02
N GLN A 114 -8.60 2.44 -14.14
CA GLN A 114 -8.71 3.82 -13.67
C GLN A 114 -8.52 4.85 -14.79
N SER A 115 -7.74 4.53 -15.83
CA SER A 115 -7.37 5.44 -16.94
C SER A 115 -8.50 5.73 -17.94
N THR A 116 -9.70 5.20 -17.74
CA THR A 116 -10.82 5.36 -18.67
C THR A 116 -11.51 6.72 -18.45
N ASP A 117 -11.75 7.46 -19.54
CA ASP A 117 -12.14 8.89 -19.68
C ASP A 117 -13.39 9.39 -18.91
N ASP A 118 -14.00 8.60 -18.04
CA ASP A 118 -15.06 9.11 -17.16
C ASP A 118 -14.42 9.88 -16.00
N LEU A 119 -14.40 11.21 -16.13
CA LEU A 119 -13.86 12.12 -15.12
C LEU A 119 -14.83 12.32 -13.94
N SER A 120 -16.03 11.73 -13.97
CA SER A 120 -17.01 11.86 -12.90
C SER A 120 -16.79 10.84 -11.78
N PHE A 121 -17.18 11.22 -10.56
CA PHE A 121 -17.21 10.29 -9.43
C PHE A 121 -18.35 9.29 -9.62
N GLY A 122 -18.07 8.00 -9.44
CA GLY A 122 -18.97 6.90 -9.74
C GLY A 122 -18.71 5.67 -8.87
N TRP A 123 -19.28 4.53 -9.27
CA TRP A 123 -19.36 3.33 -8.41
C TRP A 123 -18.61 2.11 -8.97
N THR A 124 -17.88 2.27 -10.07
CA THR A 124 -17.29 1.16 -10.85
C THR A 124 -15.77 1.06 -10.74
N ARG A 125 -15.13 1.93 -9.95
CA ARG A 125 -13.68 1.93 -9.71
C ARG A 125 -13.34 2.41 -8.31
N TYR A 126 -12.08 2.19 -7.92
CA TYR A 126 -11.50 2.77 -6.72
C TYR A 126 -10.98 4.18 -7.00
N TYR A 127 -11.03 5.03 -5.98
CA TYR A 127 -10.64 6.45 -6.03
C TYR A 127 -9.56 6.73 -5.00
N LEU A 128 -8.74 7.76 -5.26
CA LEU A 128 -7.80 8.27 -4.26
C LEU A 128 -8.59 8.95 -3.12
N LEU A 129 -8.00 9.00 -1.93
CA LEU A 129 -8.63 9.62 -0.77
C LEU A 129 -9.10 11.05 -1.05
N ALA A 130 -8.24 11.87 -1.67
CA ALA A 130 -8.56 13.25 -2.02
C ALA A 130 -9.78 13.37 -2.95
N ASP A 131 -9.98 12.42 -3.87
CA ASP A 131 -11.15 12.41 -4.75
C ASP A 131 -12.43 12.05 -3.99
N ILE A 132 -12.33 11.16 -3.00
CA ILE A 132 -13.45 10.80 -2.12
C ILE A 132 -13.82 11.99 -1.23
N GLU A 133 -12.84 12.68 -0.64
CA GLU A 133 -13.05 13.87 0.18
C GLU A 133 -13.69 15.00 -0.62
N ALA A 134 -13.18 15.28 -1.82
CA ALA A 134 -13.78 16.26 -2.72
C ALA A 134 -15.23 15.89 -3.12
N PHE A 135 -15.51 14.60 -3.31
CA PHE A 135 -16.87 14.12 -3.54
C PHE A 135 -17.78 14.35 -2.32
N LEU A 136 -17.30 14.12 -1.10
CA LEU A 136 -18.06 14.40 0.12
C LEU A 136 -18.37 15.89 0.26
N ASP A 137 -17.41 16.77 -0.06
CA ASP A 137 -17.62 18.22 -0.07
C ASP A 137 -18.67 18.66 -1.10
N ASP A 138 -18.67 18.07 -2.30
CA ASP A 138 -19.69 18.33 -3.32
C ASP A 138 -21.09 17.92 -2.82
N ILE A 139 -21.21 16.76 -2.18
CA ILE A 139 -22.49 16.30 -1.61
C ILE A 139 -23.00 17.27 -0.54
N LEU A 140 -22.13 17.75 0.35
CA LEU A 140 -22.47 18.73 1.39
C LEU A 140 -22.94 20.06 0.81
N ALA A 141 -22.25 20.55 -0.22
CA ALA A 141 -22.62 21.80 -0.89
C ALA A 141 -23.93 21.68 -1.68
N LYS A 142 -24.20 20.51 -2.26
CA LYS A 142 -25.36 20.27 -3.12
C LYS A 142 -26.64 20.02 -2.35
N TYR A 143 -26.56 19.44 -1.14
CA TYR A 143 -27.74 19.07 -0.33
C TYR A 143 -27.70 19.60 1.11
N PRO A 144 -27.49 20.92 1.31
CA PRO A 144 -27.26 21.50 2.65
C PRO A 144 -28.45 21.35 3.61
N GLU A 145 -29.67 21.18 3.09
CA GLU A 145 -30.89 21.01 3.89
C GLU A 145 -30.95 19.66 4.62
N VAL A 146 -30.21 18.65 4.14
CA VAL A 146 -30.28 17.27 4.65
C VAL A 146 -28.92 16.67 4.99
N THR A 147 -27.82 17.40 4.77
CA THR A 147 -26.46 16.95 5.08
C THR A 147 -25.72 17.96 5.93
N SER A 148 -24.86 17.48 6.83
CA SER A 148 -24.00 18.30 7.68
C SER A 148 -22.61 17.70 7.77
N HIS A 149 -21.58 18.55 7.71
CA HIS A 149 -20.20 18.13 7.92
C HIS A 149 -19.94 17.82 9.40
N ILE A 150 -19.23 16.72 9.67
CA ILE A 150 -18.80 16.34 11.02
C ILE A 150 -17.32 15.93 10.94
N ASP A 151 -16.48 16.65 11.67
CA ASP A 151 -15.08 16.28 11.88
C ASP A 151 -14.96 15.48 13.20
N ILE A 152 -14.46 14.25 13.12
CA ILE A 152 -14.31 13.35 14.26
C ILE A 152 -12.85 13.22 14.73
N GLY A 153 -11.93 13.95 14.10
CA GLY A 153 -10.51 13.96 14.43
C GLY A 153 -9.61 13.77 13.21
N THR A 154 -8.32 13.70 13.50
CA THR A 154 -7.25 13.73 12.50
C THR A 154 -6.51 12.40 12.45
N SER A 155 -5.98 12.04 11.28
CA SER A 155 -5.19 10.81 11.12
C SER A 155 -3.82 10.93 11.82
N TYR A 156 -3.06 9.84 11.86
CA TYR A 156 -1.67 9.89 12.34
C TYR A 156 -0.80 10.84 11.51
N GLU A 157 -1.08 10.96 10.21
CA GLU A 157 -0.30 11.75 9.27
C GLU A 157 -0.78 13.20 9.14
N GLY A 158 -1.83 13.58 9.87
CA GLY A 158 -2.52 14.86 9.71
C GLY A 158 -3.77 14.71 8.85
#